data_AF-A0A8S3AJ02-F1
#
_entry.id   AF-A0A8S3AJ02-F1
#
_cell.length_a   1.000
_cell.length_b   1.000
_cell.length_c   1.000
_cell.angle_alpha   90.00
_cell.angle_beta   90.00
_cell.angle_gamma   90.00
#
_symmetry.space_group_name_H-M   'P 1'
#
loop_
_entity.id
_entity.type
_entity.pdbx_description
1 polymer ?
#
loop_
_entity_poly.entity_id
_entity_poly.type
_entity_poly.pdbx_seq_one_letter_code
_entity_poly.pdbx_strand_id
1 'polypeptide(L)' 'VGTLYVADSFNHRVMRWTQGDKKHGTVIAGGNGQGANQLNSPYGLSFDRHGNLYVSDRNNHRVQRFSIE' A
#
# COMPACT_ATOMS: atom_id res chain seq x y z
N VAL A 1 -12.75 15.54 -3.89
CA VAL A 1 -12.33 14.54 -4.89
C VAL A 1 -11.08 13.89 -4.33
N GLY A 2 -11.13 12.63 -3.92
CA GLY A 2 -10.08 12.00 -3.11
C GLY A 2 -9.63 10.67 -3.71
N THR A 3 -8.33 10.39 -3.58
CA THR A 3 -7.77 9.07 -3.83
C THR A 3 -7.94 8.22 -2.57
N LEU A 4 -8.48 7.01 -2.72
CA LEU A 4 -8.59 6.05 -1.63
C LEU A 4 -7.42 5.07 -1.69
N TYR A 5 -6.77 4.86 -0.55
CA TYR A 5 -5.72 3.86 -0.36
C TYR A 5 -6.18 2.84 0.67
N VAL A 6 -6.03 1.56 0.36
CA VAL A 6 -6.50 0.45 1.20
C VAL A 6 -5.38 -0.54 1.41
N ALA A 7 -5.10 -0.86 2.67
CA ALA A 7 -4.30 -2.01 3.03
C ALA A 7 -5.18 -3.27 2.90
N ASP A 8 -4.98 -4.03 1.83
CA ASP A 8 -5.72 -5.26 1.55
C ASP A 8 -4.97 -6.42 2.21
N SER A 9 -5.05 -6.48 3.54
CA SER A 9 -4.10 -7.19 4.41
C SER A 9 -3.91 -8.66 4.03
N PHE A 10 -5.00 -9.41 3.85
CA PHE A 10 -4.93 -10.84 3.56
C PHE A 10 -4.53 -11.14 2.11
N ASN A 11 -4.58 -10.14 1.22
CA ASN A 11 -4.01 -10.22 -0.12
C ASN A 11 -2.58 -9.66 -0.18
N HIS A 12 -2.01 -9.28 0.97
CA HIS A 12 -0.61 -8.86 1.09
C HIS A 12 -0.24 -7.68 0.18
N ARG A 13 -1.16 -6.74 -0.01
CA ARG A 13 -1.00 -5.63 -0.96
C ARG A 13 -1.64 -4.34 -0.49
N VAL A 14 -1.24 -3.23 -1.12
CA VAL A 14 -1.90 -1.93 -1.01
C VAL A 14 -2.56 -1.60 -2.35
N MET A 15 -3.82 -1.19 -2.26
CA MET A 15 -4.67 -0.84 -3.40
C MET A 15 -4.95 0.66 -3.43
N ARG A 16 -5.07 1.22 -4.64
CA ARG A 16 -5.40 2.64 -4.90
C ARG A 16 -6.61 2.77 -5.81
N TRP A 17 -7.52 3.68 -5.50
CA TRP A 17 -8.61 4.13 -6.38
C TRP A 17 -8.59 5.65 -6.55
N THR A 18 -8.67 6.11 -7.80
CA THR A 18 -8.78 7.53 -8.14
C THR A 18 -10.21 7.86 -8.60
N GLN A 19 -10.61 9.13 -8.48
CA GLN A 19 -11.92 9.54 -8.94
C GLN A 19 -12.03 9.38 -10.46
N GLY A 20 -13.00 8.57 -10.90
CA GLY A 20 -13.23 8.24 -12.31
C GLY A 20 -13.21 6.73 -12.54
N ASP A 21 -12.35 6.01 -11.81
CA ASP A 21 -12.22 4.56 -11.93
C ASP A 21 -12.75 3.85 -10.67
N LYS A 22 -14.08 3.77 -10.56
CA LYS A 22 -14.75 3.18 -9.39
C LYS A 22 -14.80 1.65 -9.41
N LYS A 23 -14.44 1.02 -10.52
CA LYS A 23 -14.61 -0.44 -10.70
C LYS A 23 -13.31 -1.21 -10.52
N HIS A 24 -12.16 -0.62 -10.84
CA HIS A 24 -10.89 -1.32 -10.80
C HIS A 24 -9.85 -0.52 -10.00
N GLY A 25 -9.40 -1.11 -8.88
CA GLY A 25 -8.30 -0.56 -8.10
C GLY A 25 -6.96 -0.98 -8.66
N THR A 26 -5.93 -0.17 -8.50
CA THR A 26 -4.56 -0.49 -8.89
C THR A 26 -3.79 -1.02 -7.68
N VAL A 27 -3.06 -2.13 -7.85
CA VAL A 27 -2.05 -2.56 -6.87
C VAL A 27 -0.86 -1.60 -6.96
N ILE A 28 -0.51 -0.94 -5.86
CA ILE A 28 0.61 0.01 -5.83
C ILE A 28 1.81 -0.46 -4.99
N ALA A 29 1.61 -1.46 -4.13
CA ALA A 29 2.68 -2.08 -3.35
C ALA A 29 2.27 -3.49 -2.90
N GLY A 30 3.23 -4.38 -2.70
CA GLY A 30 3.03 -5.71 -2.11
C GLY A 30 3.07 -6.89 -3.08
N GLY A 31 2.57 -8.04 -2.62
CA GLY A 31 2.75 -9.36 -3.24
C GLY A 31 3.97 -10.11 -2.68
N ASN A 32 3.97 -11.44 -2.75
CA ASN A 32 5.14 -12.33 -2.52
C ASN A 32 5.87 -12.26 -1.15
N GLY A 33 5.35 -11.55 -0.14
CA GLY A 33 5.75 -11.73 1.26
C GLY A 33 6.89 -10.82 1.73
N GLN A 34 8.15 -11.09 1.42
CA GLN A 34 9.30 -10.67 2.27
C GLN A 34 10.35 -9.76 1.59
N GLY A 35 10.39 -9.70 0.25
CA GLY A 35 11.31 -8.87 -0.52
C GLY A 35 11.15 -7.36 -0.33
N ALA A 36 12.08 -6.58 -0.89
CA ALA A 36 12.20 -5.12 -0.70
C ALA A 36 11.05 -4.27 -1.26
N ASN A 37 10.13 -4.87 -2.00
CA ASN A 37 8.89 -4.23 -2.49
C ASN A 37 7.65 -5.11 -2.24
N GLN A 38 7.81 -6.10 -1.35
CA GLN A 38 6.81 -7.11 -1.02
C GLN A 38 6.27 -6.83 0.38
N LEU A 39 5.03 -7.21 0.61
CA LEU A 39 4.35 -7.01 1.88
C LEU A 39 3.83 -8.34 2.41
N ASN A 40 3.65 -8.41 3.71
CA ASN A 40 3.08 -9.53 4.42
C ASN A 40 2.11 -9.01 5.49
N SER A 41 0.82 -9.09 5.16
CA SER A 41 -0.30 -8.59 5.99
C SER A 41 -0.16 -7.12 6.41
N PRO A 42 -0.09 -6.17 5.46
CA PRO A 42 0.00 -4.74 5.78
C PRO A 42 -1.25 -4.26 6.52
N TYR A 43 -1.10 -3.36 7.50
CA TYR A 43 -2.19 -2.89 8.37
C TYR A 43 -2.42 -1.37 8.28
N GLY A 44 -1.43 -0.58 8.69
CA GLY A 44 -1.47 0.88 8.69
C GLY A 44 -0.82 1.48 7.44
N LEU A 45 -1.39 2.58 6.98
CA LEU A 45 -0.90 3.42 5.90
C LEU A 45 -0.74 4.86 6.41
N SER A 46 0.34 5.53 6.03
CA SER A 46 0.53 6.96 6.29
C SER A 46 1.31 7.60 5.16
N PHE A 47 1.12 8.90 4.96
CA PHE A 47 1.81 9.68 3.93
C PHE A 47 2.70 10.72 4.59
N ASP A 48 3.89 10.94 4.04
CA ASP A 48 4.67 12.13 4.36
C ASP A 48 4.24 13.33 3.49
N ARG A 49 4.82 14.50 3.78
CA ARG A 49 4.58 15.75 3.03
C ARG A 49 5.04 15.72 1.58
N HIS A 50 5.87 14.73 1.20
CA HIS A 50 6.38 14.54 -0.14
C HIS A 50 5.55 13.51 -0.94
N GLY A 51 4.49 12.96 -0.33
CA GLY A 51 3.63 11.98 -0.98
C GLY A 51 4.17 10.54 -0.94
N ASN A 52 5.24 10.26 -0.20
CA ASN A 52 5.70 8.88 -0.01
C ASN A 52 4.71 8.13 0.90
N LEU A 53 4.42 6.89 0.53
CA LEU A 53 3.58 6.00 1.32
C LEU A 53 4.43 5.18 2.30
N TYR A 54 4.06 5.20 3.57
CA TYR A 54 4.61 4.36 4.62
C TYR A 54 3.60 3.28 4.99
N VAL A 55 4.05 2.03 4.99
CA VAL A 55 3.23 0.85 5.25
C VAL A 55 3.78 0.09 6.44
N SER A 56 2.94 -0.18 7.45
CA SER A 56 3.29 -1.11 8.51
C SER A 56 3.17 -2.55 8.00
N ASP A 57 4.30 -3.18 7.70
CA ASP A 57 4.41 -4.52 7.11
C ASP A 57 4.42 -5.56 8.24
N ARG A 58 3.23 -5.79 8.82
CA ARG A 58 3.02 -6.36 10.16
C ARG A 58 3.76 -7.67 10.38
N ASN A 59 3.60 -8.63 9.47
CA ASN A 59 4.17 -9.98 9.65
C ASN A 59 5.65 -10.06 9.29
N ASN A 60 6.21 -9.03 8.65
CA ASN A 60 7.64 -8.90 8.44
C ASN A 60 8.31 -8.03 9.52
N HIS A 61 7.54 -7.56 10.52
CA HIS A 61 8.04 -6.77 11.64
C HIS A 61 8.83 -5.52 11.22
N ARG A 62 8.39 -4.85 10.16
CA ARG A 62 9.06 -3.66 9.62
C ARG A 62 8.08 -2.59 9.16
N VAL A 63 8.59 -1.39 8.90
CA VAL A 63 7.90 -0.34 8.15
C VAL A 63 8.64 -0.16 6.82
N GLN A 64 7.89 -0.09 5.72
CA GLN A 64 8.45 0.16 4.39
C GLN A 64 7.93 1.49 3.83
N ARG A 65 8.79 2.18 3.07
CA ARG A 65 8.48 3.41 2.36
C ARG A 65 8.41 3.12 0.86
N PHE A 66 7.37 3.60 0.20
CA PHE A 66 7.17 3.49 -1.25
C PHE A 66 7.06 4.89 -1.86
N SER A 67 7.80 5.10 -2.94
CA SER A 67 7.57 6.23 -3.85
C SER A 67 6.44 5.83 -4.79
N ILE A 68 5.35 6.58 -4.80
CA ILE A 68 4.10 6.21 -5.50
C ILE A 68 3.64 7.29 -6.50
N GLU A 69 4.61 8.09 -6.96
CA GLU A 69 4.47 9.04 -8.07
C GLU A 69 4.03 8.33 -9.36
#